data_AF-W2CEE5-F1
#
_entry.id   AF-W2CEE5-F1
#
_cell.length_a   1.000
_cell.length_b   1.000
_cell.length_c   1.000
_cell.angle_alpha   90.00
_cell.angle_beta   90.00
_cell.angle_gamma   90.00
#
_symmetry.space_group_name_H-M   'P 1'
#
loop_
_entity.id
_entity.type
_entity.pdbx_description
1 polymer ?
#
loop_
_entity_poly.entity_id
_entity_poly.type
_entity_poly.pdbx_seq_one_letter_code
_entity_poly.pdbx_strand_id
1 'polypeptide(L)'
;MLSPRPTAHLRSQISAFVSARQAEALRDYLRTLRNSDFRAAGIVMSEAKCWEQLDEAEFWHFFLILNVDNARAYLGTLLKATVARHKVQSLTFEGEYFGRFATETATDIDRRKALEALLPLLSAPEAVEQMLQRFLLSLETPVTRALCLLRISSPATLFLLFRTLKEVDDDPNLIRRFAVELIRRGDKQAYNMACILRDYFDLEALPGTFSLQLAPYELSRLDTNFDYFVKILAR
;
A
#
# COMPACT_ATOMS: atom_id res chain seq x y z
N MET A 1 31.68 -12.98 -30.64
CA MET A 1 30.90 -13.17 -29.40
C MET A 1 30.79 -11.82 -28.72
N LEU A 2 29.63 -11.17 -28.82
CA LEU A 2 29.38 -9.92 -28.08
C LEU A 2 29.17 -10.30 -26.62
N SER A 3 30.04 -9.81 -25.72
CA SER A 3 29.86 -9.96 -24.28
C SER A 3 28.45 -9.48 -23.91
N PRO A 4 27.68 -10.25 -23.12
CA PRO A 4 26.34 -9.83 -22.72
C PRO A 4 26.42 -8.48 -22.02
N ARG A 5 25.48 -7.57 -22.34
CA ARG A 5 25.34 -6.29 -21.63
C ARG A 5 25.33 -6.56 -20.12
N PRO A 6 25.95 -5.72 -19.27
CA PRO A 6 26.09 -5.98 -17.82
C PRO A 6 24.78 -6.44 -17.14
N THR A 7 23.64 -5.89 -17.58
CA THR A 7 22.30 -6.24 -17.09
C THR A 7 21.83 -7.66 -17.46
N ALA A 8 22.22 -8.19 -18.62
CA ALA A 8 21.83 -9.55 -19.05
C ALA A 8 22.53 -10.62 -18.22
N HIS A 9 23.82 -10.42 -17.91
CA HIS A 9 24.55 -11.31 -17.01
C HIS A 9 23.99 -11.25 -15.59
N LEU A 10 23.76 -10.04 -15.04
CA LEU A 10 23.13 -9.87 -13.72
C LEU A 10 21.77 -10.56 -13.64
N ARG A 11 20.93 -10.40 -14.66
CA ARG A 11 19.63 -11.08 -14.72
C ARG A 11 19.79 -12.60 -14.68
N SER A 12 20.71 -13.16 -15.46
CA SER A 12 20.97 -14.60 -15.45
C SER A 12 21.41 -15.10 -14.07
N GLN A 13 22.27 -14.35 -13.37
CA GLN A 13 22.74 -14.70 -12.03
C GLN A 13 21.61 -14.65 -11.00
N ILE A 14 20.84 -13.55 -10.97
CA ILE A 14 19.70 -13.40 -10.06
C ILE A 14 18.67 -14.50 -10.32
N SER A 15 18.30 -14.73 -11.59
CA SER A 15 17.35 -15.78 -11.96
C SER A 15 17.82 -17.17 -11.52
N ALA A 16 19.13 -17.47 -11.57
CA ALA A 16 19.66 -18.75 -11.11
C ALA A 16 19.44 -18.95 -9.60
N PHE A 17 19.71 -17.93 -8.76
CA PHE A 17 19.43 -18.02 -7.32
C PHE A 17 17.94 -18.17 -7.02
N VAL A 18 17.08 -17.44 -7.75
CA VAL A 18 15.63 -17.54 -7.60
C VAL A 18 15.16 -18.95 -8.00
N SER A 19 15.66 -19.52 -9.11
CA SER A 19 15.26 -20.86 -9.57
C SER A 19 15.69 -21.94 -8.58
N ALA A 20 16.86 -21.75 -7.96
CA ALA A 20 17.39 -22.62 -6.93
C ALA A 20 16.76 -22.40 -5.54
N ARG A 21 15.89 -21.40 -5.36
CA ARG A 21 15.25 -21.01 -4.09
C ARG A 21 16.26 -20.66 -2.99
N GLN A 22 17.37 -20.02 -3.37
CA GLN A 22 18.46 -19.68 -2.47
C GLN A 22 18.43 -18.19 -2.07
N ALA A 23 17.54 -17.83 -1.15
CA ALA A 23 17.36 -16.44 -0.72
C ALA A 23 18.62 -15.85 -0.06
N GLU A 24 19.28 -16.61 0.82
CA GLU A 24 20.50 -16.20 1.50
C GLU A 24 21.68 -16.07 0.53
N ALA A 25 21.81 -17.00 -0.42
CA ALA A 25 22.86 -16.92 -1.42
C ALA A 25 22.67 -15.72 -2.35
N LEU A 26 21.42 -15.39 -2.72
CA LEU A 26 21.13 -14.16 -3.47
C LEU A 26 21.53 -12.91 -2.66
N ARG A 27 21.15 -12.85 -1.37
CA ARG A 27 21.56 -11.74 -0.47
C ARG A 27 23.07 -11.59 -0.45
N ASP A 28 23.80 -12.68 -0.25
CA ASP A 28 25.26 -12.66 -0.13
C ASP A 28 25.92 -12.26 -1.45
N TYR A 29 25.40 -12.74 -2.58
CA TYR A 29 25.81 -12.27 -3.91
C TYR A 29 25.60 -10.76 -4.09
N LEU A 30 24.42 -10.24 -3.76
CA LEU A 30 24.09 -8.82 -3.91
C LEU A 30 25.04 -7.92 -3.10
N ARG A 31 25.48 -8.36 -1.91
CA ARG A 31 26.47 -7.64 -1.08
C ARG A 31 27.85 -7.52 -1.75
N THR A 32 28.19 -8.43 -2.66
CA THR A 32 29.48 -8.38 -3.39
C THR A 32 29.47 -7.40 -4.58
N LEU A 33 28.29 -6.95 -4.99
CA LEU A 33 28.16 -6.11 -6.18
C LEU A 33 28.71 -4.70 -5.93
N ARG A 34 29.33 -4.14 -6.97
CA ARG A 34 29.66 -2.71 -7.00
C ARG A 34 28.37 -1.89 -7.09
N ASN A 35 28.42 -0.63 -6.67
CA ASN A 35 27.25 0.26 -6.62
C ASN A 35 26.48 0.34 -7.95
N SER A 36 27.16 0.36 -9.10
CA SER A 36 26.51 0.37 -10.43
C SER A 36 25.74 -0.92 -10.69
N ASP A 37 26.35 -2.06 -10.37
CA ASP A 37 25.79 -3.39 -10.60
C ASP A 37 24.64 -3.67 -9.63
N PHE A 38 24.77 -3.22 -8.38
CA PHE A 38 23.71 -3.29 -7.38
C PHE A 38 22.47 -2.49 -7.79
N ARG A 39 22.64 -1.28 -8.33
CA ARG A 39 21.51 -0.49 -8.89
C ARG A 39 20.86 -1.20 -10.07
N ALA A 40 21.64 -1.80 -10.96
CA ALA A 40 21.12 -2.58 -12.08
C ALA A 40 20.38 -3.84 -11.62
N ALA A 41 20.89 -4.52 -10.59
CA ALA A 41 20.21 -5.64 -9.94
C ALA A 41 18.87 -5.21 -9.33
N GLY A 42 18.81 -4.03 -8.70
CA GLY A 42 17.56 -3.45 -8.21
C GLY A 42 16.51 -3.26 -9.30
N ILE A 43 16.90 -2.84 -10.50
CA ILE A 43 15.98 -2.74 -11.64
C ILE A 43 15.42 -4.12 -11.99
N VAL A 44 16.28 -5.13 -12.16
CA VAL A 44 15.87 -6.50 -12.47
C VAL A 44 14.93 -7.06 -11.40
N MET A 45 15.29 -6.93 -10.13
CA MET A 45 14.50 -7.42 -9.00
C MET A 45 13.17 -6.70 -8.82
N SER A 46 12.99 -5.49 -9.39
CA SER A 46 11.71 -4.79 -9.34
C SER A 46 10.67 -5.34 -10.33
N GLU A 47 11.08 -6.18 -11.27
CA GLU A 47 10.20 -6.73 -12.31
C GLU A 47 9.48 -8.00 -11.82
N ALA A 48 8.18 -8.13 -12.09
CA ALA A 48 7.41 -9.34 -11.78
C ALA A 48 8.05 -10.62 -12.37
N LYS A 49 8.59 -10.51 -13.59
CA LYS A 49 9.25 -11.59 -14.32
C LYS A 49 10.44 -12.19 -13.57
N CYS A 50 11.16 -11.40 -12.76
CA CYS A 50 12.30 -11.90 -11.98
C CYS A 50 11.89 -13.02 -11.00
N TRP A 51 10.61 -13.01 -10.59
CA TRP A 51 10.08 -13.85 -9.52
C TRP A 51 9.03 -14.85 -10.04
N GLU A 52 8.77 -14.90 -11.34
CA GLU A 52 7.60 -15.61 -11.92
C GLU A 52 7.53 -17.11 -11.59
N GLN A 53 8.69 -17.73 -11.36
CA GLN A 53 8.81 -19.13 -10.99
C GLN A 53 8.57 -19.44 -9.50
N LEU A 54 8.48 -18.41 -8.66
CA LEU A 54 8.21 -18.57 -7.24
C LEU A 54 6.71 -18.52 -6.99
N ASP A 55 6.25 -19.37 -6.07
CA ASP A 55 4.95 -19.17 -5.44
C ASP A 55 4.97 -17.93 -4.51
N GLU A 56 3.83 -17.64 -3.88
CA GLU A 56 3.72 -16.49 -2.99
C GLU A 56 4.56 -16.66 -1.71
N ALA A 57 4.59 -17.85 -1.11
CA ALA A 57 5.32 -18.07 0.13
C ALA A 57 6.84 -17.97 -0.09
N GLU A 58 7.34 -18.56 -1.18
CA GLU A 58 8.73 -18.45 -1.61
C GLU A 58 9.10 -16.99 -1.90
N PHE A 59 8.25 -16.24 -2.62
CA PHE A 59 8.50 -14.81 -2.86
C PHE A 59 8.64 -14.03 -1.54
N TRP A 60 7.74 -14.25 -0.59
CA TRP A 60 7.81 -13.58 0.71
C TRP A 60 9.02 -14.01 1.55
N HIS A 61 9.51 -15.25 1.38
CA HIS A 61 10.77 -15.69 1.98
C HIS A 61 11.95 -14.83 1.48
N PHE A 62 12.11 -14.69 0.16
CA PHE A 62 13.12 -13.80 -0.42
C PHE A 62 12.93 -12.34 0.04
N PHE A 63 11.68 -11.87 0.07
CA PHE A 63 11.35 -10.53 0.53
C PHE A 63 11.85 -10.29 1.96
N LEU A 64 11.57 -11.21 2.88
CA LEU A 64 11.97 -11.11 4.28
C LEU A 64 13.49 -11.14 4.43
N ILE A 65 14.16 -12.13 3.84
CA ILE A 65 15.62 -12.30 3.96
C ILE A 65 16.38 -11.05 3.48
N LEU A 66 15.96 -10.46 2.36
CA LEU A 66 16.58 -9.24 1.84
C LEU A 66 16.26 -8.02 2.70
N ASN A 67 15.03 -7.86 3.21
CA ASN A 67 14.70 -6.71 4.05
C ASN A 67 15.36 -6.77 5.44
N VAL A 68 15.53 -7.97 6.01
CA VAL A 68 16.32 -8.17 7.24
C VAL A 68 17.79 -7.76 7.04
N ASP A 69 18.35 -8.01 5.86
CA ASP A 69 19.71 -7.56 5.51
C ASP A 69 19.82 -6.03 5.46
N ASN A 70 18.99 -5.40 4.60
CA ASN A 70 19.04 -3.95 4.39
C ASN A 70 17.75 -3.41 3.78
N ALA A 71 16.72 -3.20 4.61
CA ALA A 71 15.45 -2.61 4.18
C ALA A 71 15.60 -1.28 3.41
N ARG A 72 16.59 -0.44 3.76
CA ARG A 72 16.86 0.82 3.05
C ARG A 72 17.22 0.59 1.58
N ALA A 73 17.90 -0.51 1.27
CA ALA A 73 18.30 -0.85 -0.08
C ALA A 73 17.23 -1.63 -0.85
N TYR A 74 16.50 -2.53 -0.19
CA TYR A 74 15.65 -3.51 -0.88
C TYR A 74 14.15 -3.22 -0.81
N LEU A 75 13.64 -2.59 0.25
CA LEU A 75 12.19 -2.50 0.48
C LEU A 75 11.45 -1.87 -0.71
N GLY A 76 11.91 -0.71 -1.18
CA GLY A 76 11.27 -0.02 -2.30
C GLY A 76 11.31 -0.82 -3.62
N THR A 77 12.39 -1.57 -3.84
CA THR A 77 12.55 -2.46 -5.01
C THR A 77 11.57 -3.62 -4.93
N LEU A 78 11.48 -4.26 -3.78
CA LEU A 78 10.65 -5.44 -3.58
C LEU A 78 9.16 -5.09 -3.51
N LEU A 79 8.77 -3.94 -2.94
CA LEU A 79 7.39 -3.45 -3.00
C LEU A 79 6.94 -3.19 -4.45
N LYS A 80 7.83 -2.65 -5.31
CA LYS A 80 7.54 -2.53 -6.75
C LYS A 80 7.30 -3.89 -7.40
N ALA A 81 8.13 -4.89 -7.05
CA ALA A 81 7.94 -6.26 -7.53
C ALA A 81 6.62 -6.86 -7.02
N THR A 82 6.26 -6.66 -5.74
CA THR A 82 4.99 -7.10 -5.17
C THR A 82 3.80 -6.50 -5.95
N VAL A 83 3.81 -5.19 -6.19
CA VAL A 83 2.76 -4.51 -6.97
C VAL A 83 2.70 -5.06 -8.39
N ALA A 84 3.84 -5.27 -9.04
CA ALA A 84 3.90 -5.82 -10.39
C ALA A 84 3.41 -7.27 -10.45
N ARG A 85 3.76 -8.11 -9.46
CA ARG A 85 3.31 -9.50 -9.34
C ARG A 85 1.80 -9.56 -9.10
N HIS A 86 1.28 -8.77 -8.16
CA HIS A 86 -0.15 -8.75 -7.83
C HIS A 86 -1.04 -8.45 -9.05
N LYS A 87 -0.55 -7.63 -9.99
CA LYS A 87 -1.26 -7.33 -11.25
C LYS A 87 -1.30 -8.50 -12.23
N VAL A 88 -0.33 -9.41 -12.17
CA VAL A 88 -0.27 -10.62 -13.02
C VAL A 88 -1.04 -11.76 -12.36
N GLN A 89 -0.87 -11.91 -11.05
CA GLN A 89 -1.53 -12.91 -10.22
C GLN A 89 -1.79 -12.29 -8.85
N SER A 90 -3.06 -12.23 -8.44
CA SER A 90 -3.45 -11.67 -7.15
C SER A 90 -2.77 -12.43 -6.01
N LEU A 91 -2.00 -11.68 -5.20
CA LEU A 91 -1.38 -12.15 -3.97
C LEU A 91 -2.40 -12.09 -2.83
N THR A 92 -2.37 -13.07 -1.93
CA THR A 92 -3.28 -13.17 -0.78
C THR A 92 -2.79 -12.40 0.44
N PHE A 93 -1.47 -12.19 0.56
CA PHE A 93 -0.84 -11.54 1.72
C PHE A 93 -1.04 -12.29 3.05
N GLU A 94 -1.26 -13.61 3.00
CA GLU A 94 -1.52 -14.41 4.20
C GLU A 94 -0.30 -15.21 4.70
N GLY A 95 0.77 -15.31 3.91
CA GLY A 95 1.92 -16.17 4.20
C GLY A 95 2.71 -15.77 5.46
N GLU A 96 3.32 -16.78 6.10
CA GLU A 96 4.12 -16.63 7.33
C GLU A 96 5.20 -15.55 7.19
N TYR A 97 6.02 -15.61 6.13
CA TYR A 97 7.12 -14.67 5.92
C TYR A 97 6.65 -13.22 5.75
N PHE A 98 5.48 -13.01 5.13
CA PHE A 98 4.87 -11.68 5.05
C PHE A 98 4.41 -11.20 6.42
N GLY A 99 3.75 -12.09 7.19
CA GLY A 99 3.37 -11.82 8.57
C GLY A 99 4.57 -11.39 9.42
N ARG A 100 5.65 -12.19 9.40
CA ARG A 100 6.90 -11.87 10.13
C ARG A 100 7.53 -10.57 9.69
N PHE A 101 7.51 -10.24 8.39
CA PHE A 101 7.94 -8.92 7.94
C PHE A 101 7.11 -7.81 8.59
N ALA A 102 5.78 -7.89 8.51
CA ALA A 102 4.88 -6.86 9.02
C ALA A 102 4.99 -6.67 10.55
N THR A 103 5.03 -7.76 11.30
CA THR A 103 4.91 -7.75 12.76
C THR A 103 6.24 -7.71 13.50
N GLU A 104 7.28 -8.39 12.99
CA GLU A 104 8.56 -8.58 13.71
C GLU A 104 9.70 -7.72 13.15
N THR A 105 9.72 -7.48 11.84
CA THR A 105 10.90 -6.91 11.16
C THR A 105 10.74 -5.45 10.77
N ALA A 106 9.57 -5.06 10.27
CA ALA A 106 9.36 -3.74 9.70
C ALA A 106 9.41 -2.64 10.77
N THR A 107 10.27 -1.64 10.55
CA THR A 107 10.24 -0.39 11.33
C THR A 107 9.01 0.44 10.96
N ASP A 108 8.67 1.47 11.74
CA ASP A 108 7.55 2.37 11.43
C ASP A 108 7.65 3.00 10.03
N ILE A 109 8.88 3.30 9.58
CA ILE A 109 9.11 3.83 8.23
C ILE A 109 8.82 2.77 7.17
N ASP A 110 9.21 1.52 7.42
CA ASP A 110 8.99 0.41 6.48
C ASP A 110 7.51 0.04 6.40
N ARG A 111 6.83 0.00 7.55
CA ARG A 111 5.38 -0.22 7.65
C ARG A 111 4.61 0.81 6.85
N ARG A 112 4.94 2.09 7.02
CA ARG A 112 4.33 3.19 6.26
C ARG A 112 4.53 3.03 4.76
N LYS A 113 5.75 2.72 4.30
CA LYS A 113 6.04 2.49 2.87
C LYS A 113 5.28 1.27 2.33
N ALA A 114 5.20 0.20 3.12
CA ALA A 114 4.47 -1.01 2.74
C ALA A 114 2.96 -0.70 2.61
N LEU A 115 2.35 -0.06 3.59
CA LEU A 115 0.93 0.31 3.53
C LEU A 115 0.61 1.22 2.34
N GLU A 116 1.44 2.23 2.06
CA GLU A 116 1.30 3.09 0.88
C GLU A 116 1.34 2.31 -0.44
N ALA A 117 2.16 1.26 -0.52
CA ALA A 117 2.31 0.45 -1.73
C ALA A 117 1.23 -0.64 -1.87
N LEU A 118 0.80 -1.23 -0.75
CA LEU A 118 -0.03 -2.44 -0.73
C LEU A 118 -1.52 -2.13 -0.62
N LEU A 119 -1.94 -1.14 0.17
CA LEU A 119 -3.36 -0.83 0.32
C LEU A 119 -4.07 -0.44 -0.99
N PRO A 120 -3.45 0.26 -1.96
CA PRO A 120 -4.06 0.48 -3.27
C PRO A 120 -4.41 -0.80 -4.06
N LEU A 121 -3.81 -1.94 -3.70
CA LEU A 121 -4.06 -3.22 -4.37
C LEU A 121 -5.34 -3.90 -3.86
N LEU A 122 -5.85 -3.47 -2.71
CA LEU A 122 -6.96 -4.12 -2.02
C LEU A 122 -8.27 -3.42 -2.37
N SER A 123 -9.22 -4.17 -2.94
CA SER A 123 -10.53 -3.64 -3.37
C SER A 123 -11.62 -3.78 -2.30
N ALA A 124 -11.45 -4.68 -1.32
CA ALA A 124 -12.41 -4.95 -0.27
C ALA A 124 -12.00 -4.27 1.06
N PRO A 125 -12.92 -3.60 1.77
CA PRO A 125 -12.65 -3.02 3.08
C PRO A 125 -12.09 -4.02 4.09
N GLU A 126 -12.57 -5.27 4.08
CA GLU A 126 -12.13 -6.32 5.00
C GLU A 126 -10.66 -6.67 4.79
N ALA A 127 -10.20 -6.69 3.54
CA ALA A 127 -8.79 -6.94 3.24
C ALA A 127 -7.90 -5.76 3.70
N VAL A 128 -8.39 -4.52 3.54
CA VAL A 128 -7.70 -3.33 4.06
C VAL A 128 -7.63 -3.36 5.58
N GLU A 129 -8.71 -3.73 6.27
CA GLU A 129 -8.74 -3.91 7.73
C GLU A 129 -7.68 -4.91 8.19
N GLN A 130 -7.65 -6.10 7.59
CA GLN A 130 -6.68 -7.14 7.93
C GLN A 130 -5.24 -6.66 7.71
N MET A 131 -4.98 -5.91 6.63
CA MET A 131 -3.68 -5.33 6.36
C MET A 131 -3.28 -4.28 7.40
N LEU A 132 -4.20 -3.38 7.77
CA LEU A 132 -3.97 -2.37 8.80
C LEU A 132 -3.67 -3.01 10.16
N GLN A 133 -4.45 -4.03 10.56
CA GLN A 133 -4.23 -4.76 11.82
C GLN A 133 -2.84 -5.40 11.89
N ARG A 134 -2.34 -5.94 10.78
CA ARG A 134 -0.99 -6.54 10.72
C ARG A 134 0.13 -5.50 10.89
N PHE A 135 -0.04 -4.29 10.34
CA PHE A 135 1.02 -3.29 10.28
C PHE A 135 0.96 -2.24 11.39
N LEU A 136 -0.23 -1.86 11.87
CA LEU A 136 -0.40 -0.79 12.87
C LEU A 136 -0.31 -1.30 14.32
N LEU A 137 -0.51 -2.60 14.56
CA LEU A 137 -0.37 -3.26 15.87
C LEU A 137 -1.11 -2.49 17.00
N SER A 138 -0.55 -2.48 18.21
CA SER A 138 -1.16 -1.92 19.42
C SER A 138 -1.05 -0.39 19.57
N LEU A 139 -0.49 0.32 18.59
CA LEU A 139 -0.30 1.78 18.62
C LEU A 139 -1.35 2.54 17.80
N GLU A 140 -2.38 1.83 17.33
CA GLU A 140 -3.43 2.39 16.52
C GLU A 140 -4.39 3.23 17.36
N THR A 141 -4.54 4.51 16.99
CA THR A 141 -5.65 5.36 17.40
C THR A 141 -6.48 5.69 16.17
N PRO A 142 -7.76 6.09 16.32
CA PRO A 142 -8.56 6.52 15.18
C PRO A 142 -7.86 7.61 14.35
N VAL A 143 -7.12 8.52 14.99
CA VAL A 143 -6.39 9.59 14.31
C VAL A 143 -5.20 9.06 13.50
N THR A 144 -4.37 8.18 14.06
CA THR A 144 -3.22 7.63 13.33
C THR A 144 -3.67 6.74 12.17
N ARG A 145 -4.75 5.99 12.38
CA ARG A 145 -5.43 5.21 11.36
C ARG A 145 -5.97 6.10 10.23
N ALA A 146 -6.69 7.16 10.55
CA ALA A 146 -7.22 8.11 9.57
C ALA A 146 -6.10 8.78 8.76
N LEU A 147 -4.99 9.17 9.40
CA LEU A 147 -3.81 9.71 8.70
C LEU A 147 -3.18 8.72 7.72
N CYS A 148 -3.17 7.42 8.05
CA CYS A 148 -2.69 6.38 7.14
C CYS A 148 -3.62 6.27 5.92
N LEU A 149 -4.92 6.14 6.15
CA LEU A 149 -5.95 5.99 5.11
C LEU A 149 -6.06 7.22 4.20
N LEU A 150 -5.89 8.43 4.76
CA LEU A 150 -5.93 9.71 4.04
C LEU A 150 -4.91 9.78 2.90
N ARG A 151 -3.78 9.08 3.00
CA ARG A 151 -2.69 9.16 2.02
C ARG A 151 -2.93 8.28 0.80
N ILE A 152 -4.03 7.52 0.78
CA ILE A 152 -4.26 6.44 -0.17
C ILE A 152 -5.55 6.68 -0.95
N SER A 153 -5.44 6.63 -2.27
CA SER A 153 -6.54 6.88 -3.21
C SER A 153 -7.17 5.56 -3.67
N SER A 154 -7.96 4.92 -2.80
CA SER A 154 -8.81 3.79 -3.20
C SER A 154 -10.20 3.91 -2.57
N PRO A 155 -11.25 3.38 -3.21
CA PRO A 155 -12.59 3.41 -2.62
C PRO A 155 -12.67 2.70 -1.26
N ALA A 156 -11.99 1.56 -1.11
CA ALA A 156 -11.95 0.82 0.16
C ALA A 156 -11.29 1.63 1.28
N THR A 157 -10.15 2.29 1.00
CA THR A 157 -9.47 3.13 1.99
C THR A 157 -10.27 4.40 2.32
N LEU A 158 -10.97 5.00 1.36
CA LEU A 158 -11.83 6.16 1.61
C LEU A 158 -13.08 5.79 2.41
N PHE A 159 -13.66 4.60 2.18
CA PHE A 159 -14.76 4.08 2.99
C PHE A 159 -14.34 3.84 4.44
N LEU A 160 -13.18 3.22 4.66
CA LEU A 160 -12.67 3.05 6.01
C LEU A 160 -12.25 4.37 6.65
N LEU A 161 -11.72 5.33 5.88
CA LEU A 161 -11.43 6.67 6.39
C LEU A 161 -12.71 7.32 6.90
N PHE A 162 -13.80 7.24 6.13
CA PHE A 162 -15.11 7.75 6.55
C PHE A 162 -15.54 7.14 7.89
N ARG A 163 -15.49 5.81 7.99
CA ARG A 163 -15.87 5.10 9.21
C ARG A 163 -15.00 5.47 10.40
N THR A 164 -13.68 5.56 10.20
CA THR A 164 -12.75 5.95 11.26
C THR A 164 -12.97 7.40 11.72
N LEU A 165 -13.32 8.31 10.82
CA LEU A 165 -13.61 9.71 11.19
C LEU A 165 -14.90 9.85 12.02
N LYS A 166 -15.85 8.90 11.90
CA LYS A 166 -17.02 8.86 12.79
C LYS A 166 -16.68 8.55 14.24
N GLU A 167 -15.53 7.93 14.50
CA GLU A 167 -15.08 7.63 15.87
C GLU A 167 -14.44 8.84 16.56
N VAL A 168 -14.22 9.93 15.82
CA VAL A 168 -13.66 11.21 16.29
C VAL A 168 -14.56 12.38 15.89
N ASP A 169 -15.88 12.13 15.84
CA ASP A 169 -16.89 13.09 15.41
C ASP A 169 -17.09 14.26 16.39
N ASP A 170 -16.53 14.15 17.59
CA ASP A 170 -16.47 15.17 18.62
C ASP A 170 -15.46 16.29 18.34
N ASP A 171 -14.57 16.13 17.34
CA ASP A 171 -13.65 17.17 16.87
C ASP A 171 -13.90 17.57 15.39
N PRO A 172 -14.88 18.47 15.13
CA PRO A 172 -15.16 18.97 13.79
C PRO A 172 -13.96 19.67 13.14
N ASN A 173 -13.07 20.29 13.93
CA ASN A 173 -11.88 20.96 13.40
C ASN A 173 -10.88 19.96 12.84
N LEU A 174 -10.72 18.80 13.50
CA LEU A 174 -9.90 17.71 13.00
C LEU A 174 -10.47 17.15 11.69
N ILE A 175 -11.77 16.83 11.65
CA ILE A 175 -12.43 16.30 10.44
C ILE A 175 -12.30 17.31 9.29
N ARG A 176 -12.47 18.61 9.59
CA ARG A 176 -12.26 19.69 8.61
C ARG A 176 -10.85 19.68 8.03
N ARG A 177 -9.81 19.43 8.83
CA ARG A 177 -8.42 19.31 8.33
C ARG A 177 -8.27 18.14 7.37
N PHE A 178 -8.87 16.99 7.66
CA PHE A 178 -8.90 15.84 6.75
C PHE A 178 -9.61 16.18 5.43
N ALA A 179 -10.76 16.86 5.48
CA ALA A 179 -11.49 17.28 4.29
C ALA A 179 -10.67 18.25 3.42
N VAL A 180 -9.98 19.22 4.02
CA VAL A 180 -9.07 20.13 3.30
C VAL A 180 -7.92 19.37 2.64
N GLU A 181 -7.35 18.39 3.32
CA GLU A 181 -6.24 17.60 2.76
C GLU A 181 -6.71 16.72 1.59
N LEU A 182 -7.93 16.16 1.66
CA LEU A 182 -8.56 15.47 0.54
C LEU A 182 -8.76 16.41 -0.67
N ILE A 183 -9.15 17.66 -0.44
CA ILE A 183 -9.27 18.67 -1.50
C ILE A 183 -7.91 18.96 -2.14
N ARG A 184 -6.84 19.08 -1.34
CA ARG A 184 -5.47 19.33 -1.85
C ARG A 184 -4.92 18.19 -2.69
N ARG A 185 -5.35 16.95 -2.47
CA ARG A 185 -4.96 15.80 -3.30
C ARG A 185 -5.40 15.95 -4.76
N GLY A 186 -6.49 16.68 -5.01
CA GLY A 186 -6.91 17.07 -6.36
C GLY A 186 -7.49 15.95 -7.23
N ASP A 187 -7.66 14.74 -6.69
CA ASP A 187 -8.31 13.64 -7.40
C ASP A 187 -9.84 13.65 -7.17
N LYS A 188 -10.62 13.22 -8.17
CA LYS A 188 -12.10 13.28 -8.14
C LYS A 188 -12.68 12.56 -6.92
N GLN A 189 -12.15 11.40 -6.57
CA GLN A 189 -12.66 10.59 -5.45
C GLN A 189 -12.38 11.28 -4.12
N ALA A 190 -11.18 11.83 -3.92
CA ALA A 190 -10.85 12.62 -2.74
C ALA A 190 -11.75 13.86 -2.62
N TYR A 191 -12.03 14.54 -3.73
CA TYR A 191 -12.92 15.68 -3.73
C TYR A 191 -14.37 15.31 -3.36
N ASN A 192 -14.90 14.23 -3.94
CA ASN A 192 -16.21 13.68 -3.58
C ASN A 192 -16.27 13.23 -2.12
N MET A 193 -15.19 12.63 -1.62
CA MET A 193 -15.07 12.28 -0.21
C MET A 193 -15.09 13.52 0.69
N ALA A 194 -14.44 14.61 0.30
CA ALA A 194 -14.53 15.87 1.04
C ALA A 194 -15.96 16.44 1.07
N CYS A 195 -16.73 16.33 -0.02
CA CYS A 195 -18.16 16.66 -0.03
C CYS A 195 -18.95 15.80 0.96
N ILE A 196 -18.72 14.49 0.95
CA ILE A 196 -19.37 13.54 1.88
C ILE A 196 -19.08 13.94 3.32
N LEU A 197 -17.82 14.24 3.65
CA LEU A 197 -17.45 14.68 5.00
C LEU A 197 -18.14 16.00 5.39
N ARG A 198 -18.18 16.97 4.48
CA ARG A 198 -18.87 18.24 4.72
C ARG A 198 -20.33 18.03 5.05
N ASP A 199 -21.05 17.27 4.23
CA ASP A 199 -22.50 17.10 4.36
C ASP A 199 -22.86 16.19 5.53
N TYR A 200 -22.05 15.17 5.82
CA TYR A 200 -22.31 14.22 6.90
C TYR A 200 -22.00 14.80 8.28
N PHE A 201 -20.88 15.53 8.42
CA PHE A 201 -20.44 16.10 9.71
C PHE A 201 -20.87 17.56 9.91
N ASP A 202 -21.70 18.09 9.01
CA ASP A 202 -22.17 19.50 9.02
C ASP A 202 -21.00 20.50 9.17
N LEU A 203 -19.95 20.29 8.37
CA LEU A 203 -18.75 21.12 8.47
C LEU A 203 -19.00 22.52 7.91
N GLU A 204 -18.41 23.53 8.55
CA GLU A 204 -18.33 24.88 8.02
C GLU A 204 -17.72 24.91 6.60
N ALA A 205 -17.93 26.02 5.89
CA ALA A 205 -17.49 26.20 4.51
C ALA A 205 -16.05 25.71 4.26
N LEU A 206 -15.96 24.68 3.42
CA LEU A 206 -14.70 24.14 2.92
C LEU A 206 -14.24 24.91 1.67
N PRO A 207 -12.92 24.99 1.41
CA PRO A 207 -12.41 25.67 0.22
C PRO A 207 -12.79 24.90 -1.06
N GLY A 208 -13.34 25.61 -2.05
CA GLY A 208 -13.64 25.07 -3.38
C GLY A 208 -15.12 25.04 -3.74
N THR A 209 -15.43 24.55 -4.94
CA THR A 209 -16.79 24.45 -5.48
C THR A 209 -17.19 22.99 -5.62
N PHE A 210 -18.10 22.56 -4.74
CA PHE A 210 -18.55 21.18 -4.68
C PHE A 210 -19.73 20.94 -5.63
N SER A 211 -19.52 20.06 -6.61
CA SER A 211 -20.56 19.68 -7.57
C SER A 211 -21.43 18.51 -7.08
N LEU A 212 -20.89 17.68 -6.17
CA LEU A 212 -21.65 16.59 -5.56
C LEU A 212 -22.69 17.18 -4.59
N GLN A 213 -23.94 16.79 -4.81
CA GLN A 213 -25.09 17.11 -3.97
C GLN A 213 -25.64 15.80 -3.41
N LEU A 214 -25.75 15.71 -2.08
CA LEU A 214 -26.24 14.52 -1.38
C LEU A 214 -27.58 14.82 -0.74
N ALA A 215 -28.57 13.96 -0.99
CA ALA A 215 -29.83 14.04 -0.27
C ALA A 215 -29.70 13.42 1.14
N PRO A 216 -30.50 13.85 2.13
CA PRO A 216 -30.36 13.38 3.52
C PRO A 216 -30.44 11.85 3.69
N TYR A 217 -31.31 11.18 2.93
CA TYR A 217 -31.44 9.72 2.95
C TYR A 217 -30.22 8.98 2.38
N GLU A 218 -29.40 9.67 1.59
CA GLU A 218 -28.19 9.10 1.02
C GLU A 218 -27.09 9.03 2.08
N LEU A 219 -27.01 10.03 2.97
CA LEU A 219 -26.01 10.10 4.04
C LEU A 219 -26.14 8.94 5.04
N SER A 220 -27.37 8.55 5.38
CA SER A 220 -27.64 7.52 6.41
C SER A 220 -27.23 6.09 6.01
N ARG A 221 -26.79 5.85 4.78
CA ARG A 221 -26.41 4.53 4.26
C ARG A 221 -24.92 4.42 3.90
N LEU A 222 -24.16 5.50 4.04
CA LEU A 222 -22.78 5.60 3.55
C LEU A 222 -21.78 4.76 4.35
N ASP A 223 -22.04 4.46 5.61
CA ASP A 223 -21.12 3.75 6.51
C ASP A 223 -21.39 2.24 6.60
N THR A 224 -22.60 1.80 6.23
CA THR A 224 -23.05 0.40 6.38
C THR A 224 -22.96 -0.40 5.09
N ASN A 225 -22.93 0.25 3.93
CA ASN A 225 -22.93 -0.42 2.64
C ASN A 225 -21.80 0.11 1.73
N PHE A 226 -20.76 -0.71 1.56
CA PHE A 226 -19.61 -0.36 0.74
C PHE A 226 -19.97 -0.11 -0.73
N ASP A 227 -20.77 -0.97 -1.36
CA ASP A 227 -21.18 -0.79 -2.77
C ASP A 227 -21.96 0.51 -2.97
N TYR A 228 -22.79 0.86 -2.00
CA TYR A 228 -23.53 2.12 -2.01
C TYR A 228 -22.57 3.31 -1.89
N PHE A 229 -21.63 3.27 -0.94
CA PHE A 229 -20.60 4.29 -0.79
C PHE A 229 -19.79 4.48 -2.08
N VAL A 230 -19.35 3.40 -2.72
CA VAL A 230 -18.60 3.43 -3.99
C VAL A 230 -19.41 4.11 -5.10
N LYS A 231 -20.72 3.83 -5.18
CA LYS A 231 -21.60 4.49 -6.16
C LYS A 231 -21.69 5.99 -5.95
N ILE A 232 -21.78 6.45 -4.71
CA ILE A 232 -21.78 7.88 -4.38
C ILE A 232 -20.43 8.51 -4.71
N LEU A 233 -19.33 7.86 -4.31
CA LEU A 233 -17.97 8.32 -4.54
C LEU A 233 -17.62 8.48 -6.02
N ALA A 234 -18.24 7.68 -6.91
CA ALA A 234 -17.98 7.70 -8.35
C ALA A 234 -18.75 8.78 -9.14
N ARG A 235 -19.80 9.37 -8.57
CA ARG A 235 -20.61 10.43 -9.23
C ARG A 235 -19.75 11.59 -9.69
#